data_AF-A0A4R4YCN1-F1
#
_entry.id   AF-A0A4R4YCN1-F1
#
_cell.length_a   1.000
_cell.length_b   1.000
_cell.length_c   1.000
_cell.angle_alpha   90.00
_cell.angle_beta   90.00
_cell.angle_gamma   90.00
#
_symmetry.space_group_name_H-M   'P 1'
#
loop_
_entity.id
_entity.type
_entity.pdbx_description
1 polymer ?
#
loop_
_entity_poly.entity_id
_entity_poly.type
_entity_poly.pdbx_seq_one_letter_code
_entity_poly.pdbx_strand_id
1 'polypeptide(L)' 'VASGNGKGQIFVKGEVIKTVPEHQIVETLIEEAMRIAEDMEPVPGSSPVVLS' A
#
# COMPACT_ATOMS: atom_id res chain seq x y z
N VAL A 1 -1.45 -11.79 -1.64
CA VAL A 1 -1.34 -11.79 -3.13
C VAL A 1 -2.45 -12.67 -3.69
N ALA A 2 -3.11 -12.23 -4.78
CA ALA A 2 -4.34 -12.79 -5.32
C ALA A 2 -4.19 -14.24 -5.78
N SER A 3 -5.00 -15.15 -5.24
CA SER A 3 -5.03 -16.57 -5.60
C SER A 3 -6.22 -16.85 -6.53
N GLY A 4 -6.15 -16.35 -7.76
CA GLY A 4 -6.95 -16.86 -8.88
C GLY A 4 -8.47 -16.56 -8.91
N ASN A 5 -9.01 -15.69 -8.06
CA ASN A 5 -10.45 -15.31 -8.08
C ASN A 5 -10.73 -13.86 -8.54
N GLY A 6 -9.73 -13.19 -9.12
CA GLY A 6 -9.83 -11.80 -9.58
C GLY A 6 -9.91 -10.76 -8.45
N LYS A 7 -9.56 -11.14 -7.22
CA LYS A 7 -9.53 -10.24 -6.05
C LYS A 7 -8.17 -10.28 -5.34
N GLY A 8 -7.67 -9.11 -4.96
CA GLY A 8 -6.52 -8.93 -4.09
C GLY A 8 -6.94 -8.56 -2.67
N GLN A 9 -6.12 -8.95 -1.69
CA GLN A 9 -6.22 -8.46 -0.32
C GLN A 9 -5.12 -7.45 -0.06
N ILE A 10 -5.47 -6.32 0.53
CA ILE A 10 -4.57 -5.27 0.97
C ILE A 10 -4.27 -5.49 2.45
N PHE A 11 -2.98 -5.46 2.78
CA PHE A 11 -2.48 -5.67 4.13
C PHE A 11 -1.78 -4.41 4.62
N VAL A 12 -2.08 -4.01 5.86
CA VAL A 12 -1.36 -2.95 6.55
C VAL A 12 -0.96 -3.49 7.92
N LYS A 13 0.33 -3.42 8.26
CA LYS A 13 0.88 -3.91 9.53
C LYS A 13 0.52 -5.37 9.86
N GLY A 14 0.38 -6.21 8.84
CA GLY A 14 0.06 -7.64 8.98
C GLY A 14 -1.43 -7.96 9.06
N GLU A 15 -2.31 -6.96 9.02
CA GLU A 15 -3.76 -7.14 9.07
C GLU A 15 -4.39 -6.90 7.69
N VAL A 16 -5.40 -7.69 7.34
CA VAL A 16 -6.20 -7.47 6.12
C VAL A 16 -7.13 -6.30 6.36
N ILE A 17 -6.95 -5.22 5.60
CA ILE A 17 -7.81 -4.03 5.70
C ILE A 17 -8.86 -3.95 4.59
N LYS A 18 -8.58 -4.55 3.42
CA LYS A 18 -9.49 -4.49 2.26
C LYS A 18 -9.32 -5.69 1.35
N THR A 19 -10.42 -6.11 0.72
CA THR A 19 -10.41 -7.02 -0.42
C THR A 19 -10.95 -6.27 -1.63
N VAL A 20 -10.19 -6.19 -2.71
CA VAL A 20 -10.51 -5.38 -3.90
C VAL A 20 -10.42 -6.20 -5.18
N PRO A 21 -11.17 -5.84 -6.24
CA PRO A 21 -10.93 -6.34 -7.58
C PRO A 21 -9.49 -6.10 -8.03
N GLU A 22 -8.96 -6.98 -8.88
CA GLU A 22 -7.56 -6.93 -9.32
C GLU A 22 -7.17 -5.59 -9.97
N HIS A 23 -8.06 -5.02 -10.80
CA HIS A 23 -7.83 -3.74 -11.46
C HIS A 23 -7.76 -2.54 -10.50
N GLN A 24 -8.23 -2.69 -9.26
CA GLN A 24 -8.21 -1.63 -8.24
C GLN A 24 -7.05 -1.76 -7.25
N ILE A 25 -6.24 -2.82 -7.35
CA ILE A 25 -5.15 -3.06 -6.39
C ILE A 25 -4.18 -1.88 -6.36
N VAL A 26 -3.73 -1.41 -7.53
CA VAL A 26 -2.72 -0.34 -7.61
C VAL A 26 -3.24 0.98 -7.05
N GLU A 27 -4.43 1.40 -7.48
CA GLU A 27 -5.09 2.62 -6.98
C GLU A 27 -5.28 2.56 -5.46
N THR A 28 -5.81 1.44 -4.96
CA THR A 28 -6.02 1.25 -3.52
C THR A 28 -4.70 1.29 -2.74
N LEU A 29 -3.62 0.71 -3.27
CA LEU A 29 -2.31 0.76 -2.60
C LEU A 29 -1.76 2.18 -2.51
N ILE A 30 -1.95 3.01 -3.53
CA ILE A 30 -1.50 4.40 -3.54
C ILE A 30 -2.30 5.22 -2.50
N GLU A 31 -3.62 5.05 -2.49
CA GLU A 31 -4.50 5.72 -1.50
C GLU A 31 -4.10 5.36 -0.06
N GLU A 32 -3.91 4.08 0.24
CA GLU A 32 -3.52 3.64 1.58
C GLU A 32 -2.10 4.09 1.94
N ALA A 33 -1.17 4.15 0.98
CA ALA A 33 0.17 4.68 1.22
C ALA A 33 0.13 6.18 1.58
N MET A 34 -0.68 6.98 0.89
CA MET A 34 -0.86 8.41 1.20
C MET A 34 -1.47 8.58 2.59
N ARG A 35 -2.49 7.80 2.92
CA ARG A 35 -3.11 7.81 4.25
C ARG A 35 -2.13 7.47 5.37
N ILE A 36 -1.30 6.44 5.18
CA ILE A 36 -0.26 6.06 6.15
C ILE A 36 0.77 7.18 6.28
N ALA A 37 1.15 7.82 5.17
CA ALA A 37 2.12 8.92 5.17
C ALA A 37 1.58 10.17 5.90
N GLU A 38 0.29 10.48 5.81
CA GLU A 38 -0.35 11.56 6.57
C GLU A 38 -0.28 11.32 8.09
N ASP A 39 -0.42 10.07 8.52
CA ASP A 39 -0.33 9.68 9.92
C ASP A 39 1.13 9.54 10.42
N MET A 40 2.12 9.59 9.52
CA MET A 40 3.54 9.47 9.88
C MET A 40 4.16 10.84 10.14
N GLU A 41 4.80 11.00 11.30
CA GLU A 41 5.68 12.15 11.51
C GLU A 41 6.86 12.10 10.52
N PRO A 42 7.19 13.22 9.85
CA PRO A 42 8.30 13.25 8.91
C PRO A 42 9.60 12.96 9.63
N VAL A 43 10.28 11.88 9.24
CA VAL A 43 11.58 11.50 9.78
C VAL A 43 12.66 12.33 9.07
N PRO A 44 13.43 13.18 9.76
CA PRO A 44 14.49 13.97 9.13
C PRO A 44 15.54 13.05 8.49
N GLY A 45 15.79 13.20 7.19
CA GLY A 45 16.87 12.50 6.48
C GLY A 45 16.45 11.27 5.66
N SER A 46 15.18 10.87 5.63
CA SER A 46 14.72 9.78 4.76
C SER A 46 14.45 10.28 3.33
N SER A 47 15.50 10.46 2.53
CA SER A 47 15.35 10.62 1.08
C SER A 47 15.47 9.24 0.40
N PRO A 48 14.55 8.84 -0.49
CA PRO A 48 14.69 7.59 -1.22
C PRO A 48 15.96 7.64 -2.08
N VAL A 49 16.90 6.73 -1.82
CA VAL A 49 18.12 6.58 -2.60
C VAL A 49 17.80 5.72 -3.81
N VAL A 50 17.76 6.32 -4.99
CA VAL A 50 17.75 5.56 -6.23
C VAL A 50 19.19 5.10 -6.46
N LEU A 51 19.46 3.82 -6.24
CA LEU A 51 20.75 3.23 -6.59
C LEU A 51 20.82 3.15 -8.12
N SER A 52 21.64 4.03 -8.70
CA SER A 52 21.98 4.07 -10.13
C SER A 52 22.86 2.90 -10.54
#